data_AF-A0AAN9EUF3-F1
#
_entry.id   AF-A0AAN9EUF3-F1
#
_cell.length_a   1.000
_cell.length_b   1.000
_cell.length_c   1.000
_cell.angle_alpha   90.00
_cell.angle_beta   90.00
_cell.angle_gamma   90.00
#
_symmetry.space_group_name_H-M   'P 1'
#
loop_
_entity.id
_entity.type
_entity.pdbx_description
1 polymer ?
#
loop_
_entity_poly.entity_id
_entity_poly.type
_entity_poly.pdbx_seq_one_letter_code
_entity_poly.pdbx_strand_id
1 'polypeptide(L)'
;MLSLMNLGVSMCVVGGMMSLVVKSKTKDSVKCEIVDGGELKSRRHMNVRGKSATLPSIIQKDRDDIKFGVDNKVDFYAVSFVKDAQVAMVARGDLGAELPFEEVPLLQVA
;
A
#
# COMPACT_ATOMS: atom_id res chain seq x y z
N MET A 1 4.97 9.18 -5.27
CA MET A 1 3.53 9.40 -5.51
C MET A 1 3.26 10.43 -6.61
N LEU A 2 3.85 11.64 -6.56
CA LEU A 2 3.73 12.65 -7.64
C LEU A 2 4.12 12.12 -9.03
N SER A 3 5.09 11.19 -9.11
CA SER A 3 5.50 10.51 -10.35
C SER A 3 4.38 9.77 -11.08
N LEU A 4 3.33 9.33 -10.37
CA LEU A 4 2.21 8.59 -10.95
C LEU A 4 1.13 9.53 -11.51
N MET A 5 1.13 10.80 -11.09
CA MET A 5 0.10 11.79 -11.40
C MET A 5 0.43 12.54 -12.70
N ASN A 6 0.17 11.89 -13.84
CA ASN A 6 0.31 12.51 -15.16
C ASN A 6 -0.97 13.25 -15.56
N LEU A 7 -0.89 14.16 -16.54
CA LEU A 7 -2.07 14.82 -17.09
C LEU A 7 -3.14 13.79 -17.51
N GLY A 8 -4.40 14.07 -17.18
CA GLY A 8 -5.55 13.21 -17.49
C GLY A 8 -5.73 12.00 -16.56
N VAL A 9 -4.80 11.74 -15.62
CA VAL A 9 -4.95 10.64 -14.66
C VAL A 9 -6.06 10.97 -13.65
N SER A 10 -6.95 10.01 -13.43
CA SER A 10 -8.00 10.08 -12.41
C SER A 10 -7.48 9.65 -11.04
N MET A 11 -7.82 10.41 -10.02
CA MET A 11 -7.52 10.14 -8.62
C MET A 11 -8.81 10.06 -7.82
N CYS A 12 -8.83 9.17 -6.84
CA CYS A 12 -9.95 9.04 -5.91
C CYS A 12 -9.50 9.39 -4.51
N VAL A 13 -10.33 10.15 -3.82
CA VAL A 13 -10.18 10.39 -2.40
C VAL A 13 -11.22 9.59 -1.65
N VAL A 14 -10.83 9.04 -0.51
CA VAL A 14 -11.72 8.33 0.40
C VAL A 14 -12.47 7.15 -0.24
N GLY A 15 -11.73 6.19 -0.81
CA GLY A 15 -12.36 4.99 -1.37
C GLY A 15 -13.32 5.26 -2.53
N GLY A 16 -13.26 6.44 -3.16
CA GLY A 16 -14.09 6.78 -4.33
C GLY A 16 -15.20 7.80 -4.07
N MET A 17 -15.33 8.35 -2.85
CA MET A 17 -16.36 9.38 -2.56
C MET A 17 -16.10 10.74 -3.22
N MET A 18 -14.89 10.98 -3.72
CA MET A 18 -14.56 12.17 -4.50
C MET A 18 -13.57 11.77 -5.60
N SER A 19 -13.80 12.27 -6.81
CA SER A 19 -12.95 12.00 -7.98
C SER A 19 -12.33 13.30 -8.50
N LEU A 20 -11.04 13.23 -8.80
CA LEU A 20 -10.23 14.36 -9.26
C LEU A 20 -9.51 13.95 -10.55
N VAL A 21 -9.35 14.86 -11.50
CA VAL A 21 -8.52 14.65 -12.70
C VAL A 21 -7.36 15.63 -12.73
N VAL A 22 -6.15 15.13 -12.99
CA VAL A 22 -4.93 15.94 -13.05
C VAL A 22 -4.93 16.84 -14.29
N LYS A 23 -4.84 18.15 -14.10
CA LYS A 23 -4.74 19.15 -15.19
C LYS A 23 -3.34 19.65 -15.42
N SER A 24 -2.58 19.85 -14.36
CA SER A 24 -1.18 20.23 -14.46
C SER A 24 -0.40 19.78 -13.25
N LYS A 25 0.91 19.64 -13.42
CA LYS A 25 1.83 19.16 -12.41
C LYS A 25 3.08 20.04 -12.40
N THR A 26 3.50 20.40 -11.21
CA THR A 26 4.80 21.02 -10.94
C THR A 26 5.71 20.01 -10.23
N LYS A 27 6.89 20.45 -9.77
CA LYS A 27 7.80 19.60 -9.00
C LYS A 27 7.18 19.09 -7.70
N ASP A 28 6.45 19.96 -7.00
CA ASP A 28 5.99 19.71 -5.62
C ASP A 28 4.47 19.78 -5.46
N SER A 29 3.73 20.19 -6.51
CA SER A 29 2.27 20.33 -6.47
C SER A 29 1.58 19.81 -7.73
N VAL A 30 0.33 19.38 -7.58
CA VAL A 30 -0.53 18.94 -8.68
C VAL A 30 -1.82 19.74 -8.61
N LYS A 31 -2.21 20.33 -9.73
CA LYS A 31 -3.52 20.97 -9.87
C LYS A 31 -4.49 19.97 -10.49
N CYS A 32 -5.60 19.76 -9.80
CA CYS A 32 -6.65 18.86 -10.23
C CYS A 32 -7.97 19.60 -10.41
N GLU A 33 -8.80 19.10 -11.31
CA GLU A 33 -10.21 19.48 -11.44
C GLU A 33 -11.08 18.42 -10.75
N ILE A 34 -12.12 18.85 -10.06
CA ILE A 34 -13.10 17.97 -9.42
C ILE A 34 -14.03 17.43 -10.50
N VAL A 35 -14.11 16.11 -10.62
CA VAL A 35 -15.06 15.42 -11.51
C VAL A 35 -16.31 15.06 -10.72
N ASP A 36 -16.12 14.37 -9.60
CA ASP A 36 -17.19 14.02 -8.66
C ASP A 36 -16.88 14.71 -7.33
N GLY A 37 -17.77 15.62 -6.91
CA GLY A 37 -17.63 16.37 -5.66
C GLY A 37 -17.82 15.50 -4.41
N GLY A 38 -17.41 16.03 -3.27
CA GLY A 38 -17.54 15.36 -1.98
C GLY A 38 -16.92 16.16 -0.85
N GLU A 39 -16.98 15.62 0.37
CA GLU A 39 -16.42 16.27 1.55
C GLU A 39 -14.97 15.84 1.81
N LEU A 40 -14.04 16.80 1.73
CA LEU A 40 -12.63 16.57 2.05
C LEU A 40 -12.34 16.95 3.50
N LYS A 41 -12.14 15.93 4.35
CA LYS A 41 -11.68 16.09 5.74
C LYS A 41 -10.16 15.98 5.83
N SER A 42 -9.60 16.17 7.03
CA SER A 42 -8.16 16.02 7.26
C SER A 42 -7.70 14.55 7.17
N ARG A 43 -6.43 14.34 6.80
CA ARG A 43 -5.73 13.03 6.76
C ARG A 43 -6.46 11.94 5.97
N ARG A 44 -7.10 12.28 4.84
CA ARG A 44 -7.75 11.28 3.97
C ARG A 44 -6.76 10.61 3.03
N HIS A 45 -6.95 9.32 2.82
CA HIS A 45 -6.20 8.56 1.82
C HIS A 45 -6.62 8.95 0.40
N MET A 46 -5.60 9.05 -0.47
CA MET A 46 -5.76 9.26 -1.90
C MET A 46 -5.20 8.06 -2.67
N ASN A 47 -5.96 7.62 -3.66
CA ASN A 47 -5.58 6.53 -4.55
C ASN A 47 -5.50 7.05 -5.99
N VAL A 48 -4.48 6.61 -6.73
CA VAL A 48 -4.33 6.92 -8.15
C VAL A 48 -4.93 5.76 -8.95
N ARG A 49 -5.97 6.01 -9.75
CA ARG A 49 -6.63 4.94 -10.54
C ARG A 49 -5.70 4.45 -11.64
N GLY A 50 -5.68 3.13 -11.86
CA GLY A 50 -4.98 2.48 -12.97
C GLY A 50 -3.46 2.52 -12.89
N LYS A 51 -2.87 2.99 -11.78
CA LYS A 51 -1.42 3.02 -11.58
C LYS A 51 -1.05 2.43 -10.24
N SER A 52 -0.39 1.28 -10.27
CA SER A 52 0.28 0.74 -9.10
C SER A 52 1.56 1.53 -8.87
N ALA A 53 1.73 2.05 -7.65
CA ALA A 53 3.01 2.64 -7.28
C ALA A 53 4.08 1.54 -7.26
N THR A 54 5.25 1.81 -7.82
CA THR A 54 6.45 0.96 -7.68
C THR A 54 7.04 1.03 -6.26
N LEU A 55 6.18 1.00 -5.25
CA LEU A 55 6.57 0.87 -3.87
C LEU A 55 7.00 -0.58 -3.62
N PRO A 56 8.06 -0.79 -2.82
CA PRO A 56 8.41 -2.11 -2.35
C PRO A 56 7.23 -2.70 -1.60
N SER A 57 6.97 -3.98 -1.86
CA SER A 57 5.80 -4.70 -1.36
C SER A 57 5.91 -5.02 0.13
N ILE A 58 7.12 -5.03 0.67
CA ILE A 58 7.45 -5.20 2.09
C ILE A 58 8.41 -4.06 2.48
N ILE A 59 8.09 -3.32 3.53
CA ILE A 59 8.89 -2.20 4.05
C ILE A 59 9.52 -2.55 5.41
N GLN A 60 10.41 -1.69 5.92
CA GLN A 60 11.08 -1.91 7.21
C GLN A 60 10.09 -2.11 8.35
N LYS A 61 9.01 -1.32 8.39
CA LYS A 61 7.95 -1.45 9.39
C LYS A 61 7.34 -2.86 9.41
N ASP A 62 7.15 -3.49 8.23
CA ASP A 62 6.57 -4.83 8.16
C ASP A 62 7.52 -5.88 8.77
N ARG A 63 8.85 -5.68 8.62
CA ARG A 63 9.87 -6.54 9.26
C ARG A 63 9.87 -6.37 10.78
N ASP A 64 9.72 -5.13 11.24
CA ASP A 64 9.62 -4.83 12.67
C ASP A 64 8.32 -5.45 13.25
N ASP A 65 7.22 -5.39 12.51
CA ASP A 65 5.93 -6.02 12.87
C ASP A 65 6.02 -7.55 12.86
N ILE A 66 6.77 -8.15 11.93
CA ILE A 66 7.09 -9.60 11.93
C ILE A 66 7.80 -9.98 13.22
N LYS A 67 8.89 -9.27 13.57
CA LYS A 67 9.64 -9.57 14.78
C LYS A 67 8.77 -9.46 16.03
N PHE A 68 7.98 -8.38 16.11
CA PHE A 68 7.03 -8.21 17.20
C PHE A 68 6.03 -9.37 17.29
N GLY A 69 5.48 -9.82 16.16
CA GLY A 69 4.54 -10.93 16.18
C GLY A 69 5.19 -12.27 16.55
N VAL A 70 6.45 -12.51 16.17
CA VAL A 70 7.24 -13.68 16.59
C VAL A 70 7.39 -13.68 18.11
N ASP A 71 7.80 -12.56 18.71
CA ASP A 71 7.95 -12.41 20.16
C ASP A 71 6.63 -12.67 20.90
N ASN A 72 5.49 -12.36 20.27
CA ASN A 72 4.15 -12.55 20.82
C ASN A 72 3.46 -13.86 20.40
N LYS A 73 4.13 -14.72 19.62
CA LYS A 73 3.59 -16.01 19.14
C LYS A 73 2.25 -15.88 18.40
N VAL A 74 2.16 -14.91 17.48
CA VAL A 74 0.94 -14.73 16.68
C VAL A 74 0.75 -15.88 15.68
N ASP A 75 -0.50 -16.33 15.52
CA ASP A 75 -0.83 -17.48 14.68
C ASP A 75 -0.94 -17.16 13.18
N PHE A 76 -1.20 -15.89 12.84
CA PHE A 76 -1.46 -15.46 11.46
C PHE A 76 -0.88 -14.09 11.15
N TYR A 77 -0.36 -13.94 9.94
CA TYR A 77 0.06 -12.67 9.36
C TYR A 77 -0.76 -12.34 8.12
N ALA A 78 -1.32 -11.12 8.09
CA ALA A 78 -2.02 -10.59 6.93
C ALA A 78 -1.11 -9.64 6.15
N VAL A 79 -0.72 -10.04 4.93
CA VAL A 79 0.14 -9.20 4.08
C VAL A 79 -0.71 -8.32 3.18
N SER A 80 -0.50 -7.02 3.29
CA SER A 80 -1.21 -6.00 2.50
C SER A 80 -0.49 -5.70 1.18
N PHE A 81 -1.23 -5.19 0.18
CA PHE A 81 -0.67 -4.73 -1.11
C PHE A 81 0.09 -5.80 -1.91
N VAL A 82 -0.33 -7.06 -1.82
CA VAL A 82 0.25 -8.18 -2.59
C VAL A 82 -0.08 -8.00 -4.07
N LYS A 83 0.94 -7.76 -4.89
CA LYS A 83 0.81 -7.59 -6.35
C LYS A 83 1.02 -8.89 -7.12
N ASP A 84 1.83 -9.78 -6.55
CA ASP A 84 2.22 -11.06 -7.13
C ASP A 84 2.70 -12.02 -6.02
N ALA A 85 2.98 -13.26 -6.40
CA ALA A 85 3.44 -14.30 -5.48
C ALA A 85 4.80 -14.00 -4.84
N GLN A 86 5.65 -13.14 -5.44
CA GLN A 86 6.96 -12.82 -4.89
C GLN A 86 6.84 -12.11 -3.54
N VAL A 87 5.82 -11.28 -3.36
CA VAL A 87 5.57 -10.59 -2.09
C VAL A 87 5.36 -11.57 -0.95
N ALA A 88 4.51 -12.59 -1.16
CA ALA A 88 4.26 -13.64 -0.17
C ALA A 88 5.53 -14.47 0.10
N MET A 89 6.35 -14.74 -0.93
CA MET A 89 7.62 -15.44 -0.76
C MET A 89 8.63 -14.63 0.06
N VAL A 90 8.72 -13.32 -0.14
CA VAL A 90 9.59 -12.43 0.64
C VAL A 90 9.13 -12.40 2.11
N ALA A 91 7.84 -12.21 2.37
CA ALA A 91 7.31 -12.21 3.73
C ALA A 91 7.56 -13.55 4.46
N ARG A 92 7.43 -14.68 3.76
CA ARG A 92 7.78 -16.00 4.31
C ARG A 92 9.28 -16.15 4.56
N GLY A 93 10.13 -15.61 3.68
CA GLY A 93 11.58 -15.60 3.88
C GLY A 93 11.99 -14.78 5.10
N ASP A 94 11.37 -13.62 5.30
CA ASP A 94 11.60 -12.76 6.46
C ASP A 94 11.15 -13.45 7.77
N LEU A 95 10.01 -14.16 7.76
CA LEU A 95 9.58 -14.99 8.89
C LEU A 95 10.56 -16.14 9.18
N GLY A 96 11.05 -16.82 8.14
CA GLY A 96 12.00 -17.92 8.28
C GLY A 96 13.42 -17.49 8.72
N ALA A 97 13.72 -16.20 8.73
CA ALA A 97 14.94 -15.67 9.34
C ALA A 97 14.83 -15.57 10.87
N GLU A 98 13.62 -15.45 11.40
CA GLU A 98 13.34 -15.29 12.83
C GLU A 98 12.86 -16.62 13.48
N LEU A 99 12.31 -17.54 12.69
CA LEU A 99 11.72 -18.81 13.16
C LEU A 99 12.25 -20.03 12.41
N PRO A 100 12.31 -21.20 13.06
CA PRO A 100 12.43 -22.49 12.37
C PRO A 100 11.32 -22.65 11.33
N PHE A 101 11.60 -23.31 10.21
CA PHE A 101 10.66 -23.42 9.09
C PHE A 101 9.34 -24.11 9.50
N GLU A 102 9.41 -25.02 10.45
CA GLU A 102 8.28 -25.78 11.00
C GLU A 102 7.34 -24.92 11.86
N GLU A 103 7.83 -23.78 12.36
CA GLU A 103 7.08 -22.88 13.24
C GLU A 103 6.57 -21.64 12.49
N VAL A 104 6.80 -21.54 11.18
CA VAL A 104 6.34 -20.40 10.38
C VAL A 104 4.80 -20.38 10.34
N PRO A 105 4.16 -19.32 10.89
CA PRO A 105 2.72 -19.22 10.95
C PRO A 105 2.08 -19.05 9.57
N LEU A 106 0.76 -19.29 9.51
CA LEU A 106 0.01 -19.21 8.26
C LEU A 106 -0.05 -17.76 7.77
N LEU A 107 0.24 -17.57 6.48
CA LEU A 107 0.23 -16.27 5.83
C LEU A 107 -1.05 -16.10 5.01
N GLN A 108 -1.85 -15.10 5.36
CA GLN A 108 -3.04 -14.72 4.61
C GLN A 108 -2.75 -13.49 3.76
N VAL A 109 -3.20 -13.53 2.50
CA VAL A 109 -3.18 -12.36 1.62
C VAL A 109 -4.53 -11.65 1.75
N ALA A 110 -4.50 -10.34 2.02
CA ALA A 110 -5.69 -9.50 2.17
C ALA A 110 -5.99 -8.69 0.89
#